data_AF-A0A250IJD5-F1
#
_entry.id   AF-A0A250IJD5-F1
#
_cell.length_a   1.000
_cell.length_b   1.000
_cell.length_c   1.000
_cell.angle_alpha   90.00
_cell.angle_beta   90.00
_cell.angle_gamma   90.00
#
_symmetry.space_group_name_H-M   'P 1'
#
loop_
_entity.id
_entity.type
_entity.pdbx_description
1 polymer ?
#
loop_
_entity_poly.entity_id
_entity_poly.type
_entity_poly.pdbx_seq_one_letter_code
_entity_poly.pdbx_strand_id
1 'polypeptide(L)'
;MRYSAVRWLHPGQDFPVLLLSEHDDAGWEQRKVDVYRDGRVGFADAQEAHETQLACVRIPGLDDVAKEMAFDPTVLTREEFEHHWARRKSGGTDYWKSVLRSHGRTPGP
;
A
#
# COMPACT_ATOMS: atom_id res chain seq x y z
N MET A 1 -6.13 14.94 -3.32
CA MET A 1 -5.47 13.73 -2.77
C MET A 1 -6.15 12.48 -3.30
N ARG A 2 -5.37 11.45 -3.64
CA ARG A 2 -5.83 10.12 -4.03
C ARG A 2 -5.22 9.06 -3.10
N TYR A 3 -5.95 7.98 -2.86
CA TYR A 3 -5.51 6.89 -1.98
C TYR A 3 -5.60 5.56 -2.72
N SER A 4 -4.59 4.72 -2.55
CA SER A 4 -4.49 3.46 -3.27
C SER A 4 -3.98 2.33 -2.38
N ALA A 5 -4.38 1.11 -2.73
CA ALA A 5 -3.80 -0.14 -2.28
C ALA A 5 -3.32 -0.90 -3.51
N VAL A 6 -2.04 -1.24 -3.58
CA VAL A 6 -1.46 -1.99 -4.70
C VAL A 6 -0.90 -3.29 -4.18
N ARG A 7 -1.53 -4.40 -4.56
CA ARG A 7 -0.95 -5.72 -4.33
C ARG A 7 0.16 -5.95 -5.35
N TRP A 8 1.36 -6.27 -4.86
CA TRP A 8 2.51 -6.57 -5.71
C TRP A 8 2.67 -8.09 -5.83
N LEU A 9 2.45 -8.61 -7.03
CA LEU A 9 2.50 -10.02 -7.38
C LEU A 9 3.92 -10.42 -7.76
N HIS A 10 4.72 -10.84 -6.77
CA HIS A 10 6.08 -11.31 -6.99
C HIS A 10 6.46 -12.46 -6.04
N PRO A 11 7.45 -13.30 -6.39
CA PRO A 11 7.90 -14.40 -5.53
C PRO A 11 8.90 -13.98 -4.44
N GLY A 12 9.58 -12.84 -4.60
CA GLY A 12 10.61 -12.36 -3.66
C GLY A 12 10.10 -12.26 -2.22
N GLN A 13 10.95 -12.59 -1.23
CA GLN A 13 10.58 -12.60 0.20
C GLN A 13 10.90 -11.30 0.92
N ASP A 14 11.88 -10.55 0.42
CA ASP A 14 12.36 -9.32 1.05
C ASP A 14 11.59 -8.07 0.61
N PHE A 15 10.64 -8.22 -0.33
CA PHE A 15 9.85 -7.13 -0.88
C PHE A 15 8.43 -7.12 -0.31
N PRO A 16 7.79 -5.93 -0.21
CA PRO A 16 6.43 -5.83 0.27
C PRO A 16 5.44 -6.45 -0.71
N VAL A 17 4.42 -7.11 -0.18
CA VAL A 17 3.35 -7.74 -0.95
C VAL A 17 2.15 -6.81 -1.14
N LEU A 18 2.07 -5.74 -0.36
CA LEU A 18 1.01 -4.74 -0.42
C LEU A 18 1.56 -3.36 -0.08
N LEU A 19 1.26 -2.38 -0.94
CA LEU A 19 1.65 -0.99 -0.82
C LEU A 19 0.40 -0.15 -0.67
N LEU A 20 0.29 0.63 0.41
CA LEU A 20 -0.76 1.62 0.60
C LEU A 20 -0.15 3.00 0.46
N SER A 21 -0.76 3.86 -0.36
CA SER A 21 -0.18 5.18 -0.63
C SER A 21 -1.24 6.28 -0.68
N GLU A 22 -0.90 7.44 -0.11
CA GLU A 22 -1.57 8.71 -0.39
C GLU A 22 -0.73 9.49 -1.39
N HIS A 23 -1.38 10.03 -2.41
CA HIS A 23 -0.77 10.89 -3.40
C HIS A 23 -1.45 12.26 -3.45
N ASP A 24 -0.67 13.30 -3.71
CA ASP A 24 -1.19 14.61 -4.04
C ASP A 24 -1.82 14.66 -5.45
N ASP A 25 -2.38 15.82 -5.80
CA ASP A 25 -3.03 16.00 -7.09
C ASP A 25 -2.01 16.03 -8.26
N ALA A 26 -0.74 16.27 -7.97
CA ALA A 26 0.35 16.11 -8.91
C ALA A 26 0.83 14.65 -9.00
N GLY A 27 0.42 13.75 -8.11
CA GLY A 27 0.85 12.35 -8.08
C GLY A 27 2.14 12.10 -7.30
N TRP A 28 2.61 13.06 -6.52
CA TRP A 28 3.67 12.81 -5.53
C TRP A 28 3.13 12.03 -4.35
N GLU A 29 3.90 11.06 -3.90
CA GLU A 29 3.53 10.29 -2.71
C GLU A 29 3.79 11.10 -1.45
N GLN A 30 2.77 11.22 -0.60
CA GLN A 30 2.78 12.02 0.62
C GLN A 30 2.95 11.14 1.87
N ARG A 31 2.31 9.97 1.85
CA ARG A 31 2.37 8.96 2.91
C ARG A 31 2.35 7.57 2.28
N LYS A 32 3.08 6.64 2.88
CA LYS A 32 3.21 5.26 2.40
C LYS A 32 3.21 4.26 3.55
N VAL A 33 2.58 3.10 3.33
CA VAL A 33 2.67 1.92 4.18
C VAL A 33 2.98 0.70 3.32
N ASP A 34 4.12 0.07 3.57
CA ASP A 34 4.53 -1.19 2.93
C ASP A 34 4.31 -2.35 3.87
N VAL A 35 3.69 -3.41 3.37
CA VAL A 35 3.36 -4.59 4.17
C VAL A 35 4.07 -5.80 3.59
N TYR A 36 4.88 -6.45 4.41
CA TYR A 36 5.72 -7.58 4.02
C TYR A 36 5.05 -8.91 4.33
N ARG A 37 5.46 -9.96 3.62
CA ARG A 37 4.87 -11.31 3.74
C ARG A 37 5.01 -11.90 5.16
N ASP A 38 6.08 -11.55 5.85
CA ASP A 38 6.36 -11.94 7.24
C ASP A 38 5.58 -11.11 8.28
N GLY A 39 4.79 -10.14 7.84
CA GLY A 39 3.99 -9.27 8.69
C GLY A 39 4.72 -8.01 9.18
N ARG A 40 5.98 -7.78 8.77
CA ARG A 40 6.64 -6.48 8.97
C ARG A 40 5.87 -5.38 8.23
N VAL A 41 6.00 -4.16 8.74
CA VAL A 41 5.34 -2.98 8.19
C VAL A 41 6.36 -1.85 8.09
N GLY A 42 6.64 -1.39 6.87
CA GLY A 42 7.34 -0.14 6.62
C GLY A 42 6.35 1.00 6.50
N PHE A 43 6.73 2.21 6.91
CA PHE A 43 5.95 3.40 6.65
C PHE A 43 6.83 4.63 6.45
N ALA A 44 6.35 5.60 5.68
CA ALA A 44 7.03 6.87 5.48
C ALA A 44 6.04 8.02 5.25
N ASP A 45 6.41 9.20 5.71
CA ASP A 45 5.84 10.49 5.35
C ASP A 45 6.94 11.57 5.31
N ALA A 46 6.55 12.85 5.25
CA ALA A 46 7.50 13.97 5.24
C ALA A 46 8.28 14.16 6.57
N GLN A 47 7.89 13.50 7.65
CA GLN A 47 8.40 13.69 9.01
C GLN A 47 9.16 12.46 9.52
N GLU A 48 8.71 11.26 9.16
CA GLU A 48 9.28 10.00 9.61
C GLU A 48 9.38 8.95 8.50
N ALA A 49 10.35 8.05 8.64
CA ALA A 49 10.51 6.89 7.78
C ALA A 49 10.97 5.68 8.60
N HIS A 50 10.40 4.52 8.31
CA HIS A 50 10.71 3.25 8.93
C HIS A 50 10.63 2.14 7.88
N GLU A 51 11.74 1.44 7.61
CA GLU A 51 11.87 0.31 6.66
C GLU A 51 11.43 0.56 5.20
N THR A 52 10.93 1.75 4.86
CA THR A 52 10.57 2.17 3.51
C THR A 52 10.76 3.68 3.36
N GLN A 53 10.65 4.17 2.14
CA GLN A 53 10.74 5.59 1.78
C GLN A 53 9.64 5.97 0.79
N LEU A 54 9.32 7.27 0.74
CA LEU A 54 8.45 7.83 -0.29
C LEU A 54 9.10 7.71 -1.67
N ALA A 55 8.28 7.53 -2.69
CA ALA A 55 8.74 7.54 -4.08
C ALA A 55 9.40 8.89 -4.43
N CYS A 56 10.56 8.83 -5.07
CA CYS A 56 11.26 10.02 -5.60
C CYS A 56 10.73 10.49 -6.95
N VAL A 57 9.68 9.84 -7.46
CA VAL A 57 9.02 10.13 -8.74
C VAL A 57 7.51 10.20 -8.57
N ARG A 58 6.85 10.87 -9.51
CA ARG A 58 5.39 10.91 -9.58
C ARG A 58 4.85 9.51 -9.88
N ILE A 59 3.89 9.08 -9.08
CA ILE A 59 3.20 7.80 -9.28
C ILE A 59 2.10 8.00 -10.33
N PRO A 60 2.07 7.16 -11.38
CA PRO A 60 1.07 7.27 -12.43
C PRO A 60 -0.34 6.97 -11.90
N GLY A 61 -1.36 7.19 -12.75
CA GLY A 61 -2.73 6.82 -12.42
C GLY A 61 -2.89 5.31 -12.22
N LEU A 62 -3.88 4.87 -11.44
CA LEU A 62 -4.08 3.44 -11.19
C LEU A 62 -4.39 2.64 -12.46
N ASP A 63 -5.00 3.26 -13.47
CA ASP A 63 -5.24 2.63 -14.77
C ASP A 63 -3.93 2.27 -15.50
N ASP A 64 -2.87 3.05 -15.30
CA ASP A 64 -1.55 2.75 -15.84
C ASP A 64 -0.81 1.72 -14.99
N VAL A 65 -0.94 1.80 -13.66
CA VAL A 65 -0.41 0.77 -12.74
C VAL A 65 -1.04 -0.60 -13.03
N ALA A 66 -2.34 -0.65 -13.35
CA ALA A 66 -3.07 -1.88 -13.65
C ALA A 66 -2.64 -2.55 -14.97
N LYS A 67 -1.97 -1.83 -15.88
CA LYS A 67 -1.44 -2.41 -17.13
C LYS A 67 -0.22 -3.29 -16.87
N GLU A 68 0.47 -3.06 -15.75
CA GLU A 68 1.62 -3.85 -15.35
C GLU A 68 1.14 -5.15 -14.68
N MET A 69 1.43 -6.30 -15.30
CA MET A 69 0.95 -7.61 -14.84
C MET A 69 1.36 -7.96 -13.40
N ALA A 70 2.40 -7.32 -12.88
CA ALA A 70 2.88 -7.53 -11.51
C ALA A 70 2.06 -6.76 -10.47
N PHE A 71 1.16 -5.85 -10.86
CA PHE A 71 0.43 -5.00 -9.93
C PHE A 71 -1.08 -5.18 -10.06
N ASP A 72 -1.73 -5.24 -8.90
CA ASP A 72 -3.19 -5.32 -8.77
C ASP A 72 -3.66 -4.15 -7.89
N PRO A 73 -3.91 -2.98 -8.50
CA PRO A 73 -4.29 -1.76 -7.79
C PRO A 73 -5.79 -1.72 -7.45
N THR A 74 -6.09 -1.13 -6.30
CA THR A 74 -7.44 -0.84 -5.81
C THR A 74 -7.47 0.59 -5.27
N VAL A 75 -8.56 1.32 -5.53
CA VAL A 75 -8.79 2.64 -4.95
C VAL A 75 -9.18 2.48 -3.48
N LEU A 76 -8.58 3.29 -2.61
CA LEU A 76 -9.02 3.46 -1.23
C LEU A 76 -9.82 4.74 -1.07
N THR A 77 -10.76 4.71 -0.15
CA THR A 77 -11.28 5.92 0.49
C THR A 77 -10.21 6.52 1.41
N ARG A 78 -10.39 7.80 1.74
CA ARG A 78 -9.51 8.46 2.73
C ARG A 78 -9.62 7.75 4.08
N GLU A 79 -10.83 7.40 4.49
CA GLU A 79 -11.13 6.79 5.78
C GLU A 79 -10.44 5.43 5.94
N GLU A 80 -10.44 4.60 4.88
CA GLU A 80 -9.69 3.34 4.85
C GLU A 80 -8.19 3.58 4.99
N PHE A 81 -7.63 4.52 4.24
CA PHE A 81 -6.21 4.83 4.34
C PHE A 81 -5.84 5.34 5.74
N GLU A 82 -6.59 6.27 6.32
CA GLU A 82 -6.34 6.80 7.66
C GLU A 82 -6.43 5.72 8.73
N HIS A 83 -7.38 4.77 8.59
CA HIS A 83 -7.48 3.61 9.49
C HIS A 83 -6.18 2.79 9.50
N HIS A 84 -5.62 2.54 8.32
CA HIS A 84 -4.34 1.84 8.18
C HIS A 84 -3.17 2.69 8.70
N TRP A 85 -3.10 3.95 8.29
CA TRP A 85 -2.07 4.88 8.74
C TRP A 85 -1.98 4.99 10.26
N ALA A 86 -3.10 5.13 10.97
CA ALA A 86 -3.15 5.21 12.42
C ALA A 86 -2.59 3.98 13.14
N ARG A 87 -2.60 2.81 12.48
CA ARG A 87 -2.18 1.52 13.01
C ARG A 87 -0.79 1.08 12.53
N ARG A 88 -0.12 1.86 11.67
CA ARG A 88 1.17 1.53 11.04
C ARG A 88 2.27 1.12 12.03
N LYS A 89 2.25 1.67 13.25
CA LYS A 89 3.23 1.40 14.31
C LYS A 89 2.91 0.16 15.14
N SER A 90 1.70 -0.38 15.02
CA SER A 90 1.19 -1.52 15.79
C SER A 90 1.43 -2.86 15.05
N GLY A 91 2.59 -3.00 14.39
CA GLY A 91 2.91 -4.17 13.55
C GLY A 91 2.58 -5.52 14.21
N GLY A 92 2.27 -6.54 13.40
CA GLY A 92 1.87 -7.85 13.89
C GLY A 92 1.00 -8.64 12.92
N THR A 93 0.98 -9.97 13.11
CA THR A 93 0.48 -11.04 12.23
C THR A 93 -0.95 -10.90 11.67
N ASP A 94 -1.75 -9.94 12.13
CA ASP A 94 -3.15 -9.76 11.72
C ASP A 94 -3.46 -8.43 11.02
N TYR A 95 -2.52 -7.48 10.99
CA TYR A 95 -2.72 -6.17 10.36
C TYR A 95 -2.91 -6.28 8.84
N TRP A 96 -2.01 -7.01 8.17
CA TRP A 96 -2.08 -7.26 6.73
C TRP A 96 -3.30 -8.10 6.34
N LYS A 97 -3.72 -9.01 7.24
CA LYS A 97 -4.92 -9.83 7.02
C LYS A 97 -6.20 -9.01 7.08
N SER A 98 -6.24 -7.88 7.80
CA SER A 98 -7.40 -6.98 7.75
C SER A 98 -7.41 -6.20 6.44
N VAL A 99 -6.24 -5.72 5.97
CA VAL A 99 -6.12 -4.97 4.72
C VAL A 99 -6.50 -5.83 3.51
N LEU A 100 -6.05 -7.09 3.47
CA LEU A 100 -6.43 -8.02 2.40
C LEU A 100 -7.87 -8.54 2.50
N ARG A 101 -8.46 -8.63 3.71
CA ARG A 101 -9.86 -9.06 3.88
C ARG A 101 -10.85 -7.99 3.44
N SER A 102 -10.51 -6.70 3.57
CA SER A 102 -11.37 -5.60 3.12
C SER A 102 -11.39 -5.42 1.60
N HIS A 103 -10.32 -5.85 0.90
CA HIS A 103 -10.20 -5.69 -0.56
C HIS A 103 -10.14 -7.01 -1.34
N GLY A 104 -10.27 -8.15 -0.66
CA GLY A 104 -10.45 -9.44 -1.29
C GLY A 104 -11.86 -9.55 -1.88
N ARG A 105 -12.00 -9.36 -3.21
CA ARG A 105 -12.95 -10.21 -3.94
C ARG A 105 -12.55 -11.64 -3.60
N THR A 106 -13.46 -12.38 -2.98
CA THR A 106 -13.42 -13.84 -2.96
C THR A 106 -13.10 -14.30 -4.39
N PRO A 107 -12.12 -15.19 -4.62
CA PRO A 107 -12.12 -15.93 -5.87
C PRO A 107 -13.50 -16.59 -5.93
N GLY A 108 -14.23 -16.36 -7.03
CA GLY A 108 -15.49 -17.06 -7.26
C GLY A 108 -15.29 -18.58 -7.17
N PRO A 109 -16.38 -19.33 -6.92
CA PRO A 109 -16.32 -20.78 -6.70
C PRO A 109 -15.59 -21.54 -7.82
#